data_AF-D6LEU1-F1
#
_entry.id   AF-D6LEU1-F1
#
_cell.length_a   1.000
_cell.length_b   1.000
_cell.length_c   1.000
_cell.angle_alpha   90.00
_cell.angle_beta   90.00
_cell.angle_gamma   90.00
#
_symmetry.space_group_name_H-M   'P 1'
#
loop_
_entity.id
_entity.type
_entity.pdbx_description
1 polymer ?
#
loop_
_entity_poly.entity_id
_entity_poly.type
_entity_poly.pdbx_seq_one_letter_code
_entity_poly.pdbx_strand_id
1 'polypeptide(L)'
;MDKNKKQINDIKREKLKNCIKTLSKEMSKENYQELFNDFKKIYDDGFRHFYSDISILLLNSDISYSLEPLKNDTRKDNFNNGINLDLLAENMRNFYEYAEEKDFVYLDQLNKLNDHITMDIARINYWKKLNDSYSLSFKGLSDQLSTSKDLLENTNNESKEVKKDLVSIMGIFLGIFLFFQLNFSQIKDLLEYDPFSRIIYLIIFNIVFLVGLYLIFVIIDFLIHREPRLLKLFIDTEKKLPNKLGGLCIVFYIGILGTCGWFLYSDNSRKTISKIENSIEETNESLNHEIKKKNVEINILKEKITELENQIKEINKNDTKLEENTKIKQD
;
A
#
# COMPACT_ATOMS: atom_id res chain seq x y z
N MET A 1 36.61 27.96 66.93
CA MET A 1 35.43 27.42 67.65
C MET A 1 34.41 26.74 66.73
N ASP A 2 34.18 27.23 65.51
CA ASP A 2 33.13 26.69 64.62
C ASP A 2 33.34 25.25 64.10
N LYS A 3 34.59 24.82 63.85
CA LYS A 3 34.88 23.47 63.33
C LYS A 3 34.46 22.34 64.28
N ASN A 4 34.65 22.52 65.60
CA ASN A 4 34.28 21.50 66.59
C ASN A 4 32.76 21.33 66.71
N LYS A 5 31.99 22.43 66.65
CA LYS A 5 30.53 22.37 66.73
C LYS A 5 29.91 21.69 65.50
N LYS A 6 30.48 21.95 64.31
CA LYS A 6 30.08 21.26 63.07
C LYS A 6 30.33 19.75 63.14
N GLN A 7 31.52 19.35 63.57
CA GLN A 7 31.90 17.93 63.68
C GLN A 7 31.04 17.17 64.70
N ILE A 8 30.69 17.80 65.83
CA ILE A 8 29.77 17.21 66.83
C ILE A 8 28.36 17.03 66.24
N ASN A 9 27.86 18.02 65.50
CA ASN A 9 26.55 17.92 64.86
C ASN A 9 26.50 16.83 63.79
N ASP A 10 27.57 16.64 63.01
CA ASP A 10 27.64 15.58 62.00
C ASP A 10 27.61 14.18 62.66
N ILE A 11 28.28 14.00 63.80
CA ILE A 11 28.21 12.75 64.58
C ILE A 11 26.78 12.52 65.11
N LYS A 12 26.11 13.57 65.61
CA LYS A 12 24.72 13.48 66.07
C LYS A 12 23.75 13.13 64.95
N ARG A 13 23.97 13.64 63.73
CA ARG A 13 23.18 13.27 62.54
C ARG A 13 23.31 11.79 62.19
N GLU A 14 24.52 11.25 62.17
CA GLU A 14 24.73 9.83 61.87
C GLU A 14 24.14 8.92 62.96
N LYS A 15 24.26 9.32 64.24
CA LYS A 15 23.57 8.61 65.33
C LYS A 15 22.05 8.62 65.16
N LEU A 16 21.47 9.77 64.81
CA LEU A 16 20.04 9.86 64.55
C LEU A 16 19.60 8.94 63.41
N LYS A 17 20.35 8.89 62.30
CA LYS A 17 20.06 7.97 61.18
C LYS A 17 20.09 6.51 61.63
N ASN A 18 21.02 6.14 62.50
CA ASN A 18 21.09 4.79 63.06
C ASN A 18 19.90 4.50 63.98
N CYS A 19 19.48 5.45 64.83
CA CYS A 19 18.27 5.30 65.63
C CYS A 19 17.02 5.08 64.75
N ILE A 20 16.89 5.83 63.65
CA ILE A 20 15.79 5.64 62.68
C ILE A 20 15.85 4.24 62.04
N LYS A 21 17.04 3.75 61.67
CA LYS A 21 17.21 2.37 61.16
C LYS A 21 16.89 1.29 62.19
N THR A 22 17.11 1.56 63.47
CA THR A 22 16.72 0.63 64.54
C THR A 22 15.20 0.62 64.69
N LEU A 23 14.56 1.79 64.64
CA LEU A 23 13.10 1.92 64.66
C LEU A 23 12.42 1.26 63.45
N SER A 24 13.13 1.05 62.34
CA SER A 24 12.58 0.35 61.17
C SER A 24 12.68 -1.18 61.23
N LYS A 25 13.06 -1.75 62.39
CA LYS A 25 13.14 -3.19 62.65
C LYS A 25 12.15 -3.58 63.75
N GLU A 26 11.99 -4.87 64.02
CA GLU A 26 11.18 -5.32 65.15
C GLU A 26 11.73 -4.79 66.48
N MET A 27 10.83 -4.24 67.32
CA MET A 27 11.17 -3.49 68.52
C MET A 27 10.64 -4.17 69.80
N SER A 28 11.50 -4.34 70.81
CA SER A 28 11.10 -4.73 72.18
C SER A 28 11.04 -3.52 73.12
N LYS A 29 10.49 -3.72 74.34
CA LYS A 29 10.46 -2.69 75.38
C LYS A 29 11.86 -2.26 75.85
N GLU A 30 12.83 -3.19 75.91
CA GLU A 30 14.21 -2.81 76.24
C GLU A 30 14.81 -1.90 75.16
N ASN A 31 14.54 -2.18 73.89
CA ASN A 31 15.05 -1.39 72.77
C ASN A 31 14.53 0.06 72.80
N TYR A 32 13.26 0.27 73.18
CA TYR A 32 12.70 1.62 73.33
C TYR A 32 13.40 2.42 74.42
N GLN A 33 13.81 1.77 75.52
CA GLN A 33 14.49 2.44 76.61
C GLN A 33 15.94 2.81 76.27
N GLU A 34 16.64 1.97 75.49
CA GLU A 34 17.95 2.31 74.92
C GLU A 34 17.85 3.50 73.95
N LEU A 35 16.87 3.44 73.02
CA LEU A 35 16.58 4.53 72.09
C LEU A 35 16.21 5.83 72.82
N PHE A 36 15.41 5.77 73.88
CA PHE A 36 15.06 6.93 74.69
C PHE A 36 16.31 7.63 75.25
N ASN A 37 17.27 6.87 75.77
CA ASN A 37 18.52 7.41 76.28
C ASN A 37 19.40 8.01 75.16
N ASP A 38 19.42 7.38 73.98
CA ASP A 38 20.17 7.88 72.84
C ASP A 38 19.58 9.16 72.26
N PHE A 39 18.25 9.24 72.13
CA PHE A 39 17.55 10.45 71.74
C PHE A 39 17.75 11.59 72.74
N LYS A 40 17.78 11.29 74.05
CA LYS A 40 18.11 12.27 75.08
C LYS A 40 19.49 12.88 74.85
N LYS A 41 20.51 12.04 74.61
CA LYS A 41 21.89 12.48 74.34
C LYS A 41 22.02 13.26 73.02
N ILE A 42 21.25 12.91 72.00
CA ILE A 42 21.25 13.61 70.71
C ILE A 42 20.74 15.04 70.90
N TYR A 43 19.61 15.21 71.57
CA TYR A 43 18.95 16.50 71.74
C TYR A 43 19.51 17.41 72.84
N ASP A 44 20.39 16.90 73.72
CA ASP A 44 20.90 17.57 74.93
C ASP A 44 21.65 18.92 74.75
N ASP A 45 21.81 19.41 73.51
CA ASP A 45 22.53 20.65 73.18
C ASP A 45 21.80 21.46 72.10
N GLY A 46 20.47 21.44 72.12
CA GLY A 46 19.64 22.16 71.13
C GLY A 46 19.86 21.68 69.69
N PHE A 47 20.26 20.42 69.50
CA PHE A 47 20.47 19.83 68.18
C PHE A 47 19.16 19.85 67.39
N ARG A 48 19.22 20.35 66.15
CA ARG A 48 18.11 20.33 65.21
C ARG A 48 18.43 19.34 64.09
N HIS A 49 17.59 18.32 63.94
CA HIS A 49 17.70 17.40 62.82
C HIS A 49 17.31 18.09 61.51
N PHE A 50 17.90 17.63 60.39
CA PHE A 50 17.63 18.16 59.06
C PHE A 50 16.62 17.26 58.34
N TYR A 51 15.54 17.86 57.87
CA TYR A 51 14.50 17.15 57.13
C TYR A 51 15.06 16.48 55.88
N SER A 52 15.98 17.16 55.17
CA SER A 52 16.66 16.59 54.01
C SER A 52 17.38 15.27 54.30
N ASP A 53 18.02 15.14 55.46
CA ASP A 53 18.78 13.93 55.81
C ASP A 53 17.83 12.75 56.07
N ILE A 54 16.66 13.03 56.63
CA ILE A 54 15.59 12.05 56.90
C ILE A 54 14.95 11.64 55.58
N SER A 55 14.54 12.60 54.74
CA SER A 55 13.96 12.33 53.43
C SER A 55 14.89 11.50 52.55
N ILE A 56 16.18 11.86 52.49
CA ILE A 56 17.19 11.10 51.72
C ILE A 56 17.36 9.69 52.28
N LEU A 57 17.36 9.53 53.60
CA LEU A 57 17.44 8.20 54.23
C LEU A 57 16.26 7.33 53.80
N LEU A 58 15.03 7.85 53.91
CA LEU A 58 13.80 7.13 53.57
C LEU A 58 13.70 6.80 52.07
N LEU A 59 14.02 7.77 51.18
CA LEU A 59 14.04 7.52 49.74
C LEU A 59 15.09 6.48 49.36
N ASN A 60 16.33 6.63 49.83
CA ASN A 60 17.40 5.71 49.47
C ASN A 60 17.10 4.29 49.98
N SER A 61 16.56 4.16 51.19
CA SER A 61 16.19 2.84 51.72
C SER A 61 15.05 2.19 50.93
N ASP A 62 14.09 2.98 50.46
CA ASP A 62 12.95 2.48 49.69
C ASP A 62 13.36 2.09 48.25
N ILE A 63 14.23 2.90 47.63
CA ILE A 63 14.87 2.58 46.35
C ILE A 63 15.70 1.29 46.48
N SER A 64 16.45 1.14 47.58
CA SER A 64 17.25 -0.06 47.86
C SER A 64 16.40 -1.31 48.07
N TYR A 65 15.20 -1.16 48.65
CA TYR A 65 14.26 -2.25 48.90
C TYR A 65 13.47 -2.63 47.63
N SER A 66 13.13 -1.64 46.79
CA SER A 66 12.40 -1.84 45.53
C SER A 66 13.29 -2.35 44.40
N LEU A 67 14.61 -2.14 44.50
CA LEU A 67 15.62 -2.74 43.64
C LEU A 67 16.07 -4.09 44.24
N GLU A 68 15.20 -5.10 44.21
CA GLU A 68 15.73 -6.48 44.18
C GLU A 68 16.73 -6.58 43.01
N PRO A 69 17.87 -7.27 43.20
CA PRO A 69 19.00 -7.13 42.30
C PRO A 69 18.59 -7.59 40.89
N LEU A 70 18.62 -6.67 39.93
CA LEU A 70 18.95 -7.03 38.56
C LEU A 70 20.18 -7.94 38.65
N LYS A 71 20.02 -9.21 38.24
CA LYS A 71 20.91 -10.34 38.53
C LYS A 71 22.39 -10.18 38.12
N ASN A 72 22.83 -9.02 37.61
CA ASN A 72 24.14 -8.79 37.02
C ASN A 72 24.82 -7.47 37.43
N ASP A 73 24.59 -6.91 38.62
CA ASP A 73 25.44 -5.80 39.13
C ASP A 73 26.33 -6.29 40.29
N THR A 74 27.64 -6.16 40.11
CA THR A 74 28.71 -6.56 41.04
C THR A 74 28.83 -5.63 42.26
N ARG A 75 27.90 -4.69 42.45
CA ARG A 75 27.83 -3.79 43.62
C ARG A 75 27.09 -4.42 44.82
N LYS A 76 27.38 -5.69 45.11
CA LYS A 76 26.60 -6.54 46.04
C LYS A 76 26.81 -6.28 47.54
N ASP A 77 27.77 -5.45 47.94
CA ASP A 77 28.25 -5.52 49.33
C ASP A 77 27.65 -4.49 50.31
N ASN A 78 26.77 -3.57 49.86
CA ASN A 78 26.19 -2.52 50.72
C ASN A 78 24.64 -2.49 50.78
N PHE A 79 23.94 -3.45 50.18
CA PHE A 79 22.48 -3.40 49.97
C PHE A 79 21.61 -3.93 51.13
N ASN A 80 22.18 -4.41 52.24
CA ASN A 80 21.43 -5.06 53.34
C ASN A 80 20.85 -4.10 54.42
N ASN A 81 20.65 -2.82 54.11
CA ASN A 81 20.13 -1.82 55.07
C ASN A 81 18.73 -1.30 54.71
N GLY A 82 17.84 -2.18 54.26
CA GLY A 82 16.44 -1.82 53.96
C GLY A 82 15.70 -1.34 55.21
N ILE A 83 15.10 -0.15 55.13
CA ILE A 83 14.17 0.38 56.13
C ILE A 83 12.78 -0.09 55.70
N ASN A 84 12.12 -0.89 56.53
CA ASN A 84 10.70 -1.15 56.33
C ASN A 84 9.92 0.09 56.78
N LEU A 85 9.33 0.80 55.82
CA LEU A 85 8.63 2.07 56.06
C LEU A 85 7.37 1.88 56.93
N ASP A 86 6.67 0.77 56.78
CA ASP A 86 5.45 0.50 57.55
C ASP A 86 5.78 0.25 59.03
N LEU A 87 6.79 -0.59 59.28
CA LEU A 87 7.32 -0.83 60.63
C LEU A 87 7.91 0.45 61.24
N LEU A 88 8.61 1.27 60.44
CA LEU A 88 9.15 2.54 60.91
C LEU A 88 8.04 3.50 61.34
N ALA A 89 6.97 3.64 60.57
CA ALA A 89 5.84 4.51 60.91
C ALA A 89 5.18 4.05 62.23
N GLU A 90 4.94 2.76 62.38
CA GLU A 90 4.34 2.18 63.58
C GLU A 90 5.25 2.36 64.81
N ASN A 91 6.52 1.97 64.70
CA ASN A 91 7.46 2.05 65.81
C ASN A 91 7.80 3.50 66.20
N MET A 92 7.85 4.43 65.24
CA MET A 92 8.08 5.85 65.55
C MET A 92 6.92 6.44 66.34
N ARG A 93 5.68 6.07 65.99
CA ARG A 93 4.48 6.44 66.75
C ARG A 93 4.50 5.84 68.16
N ASN A 94 4.74 4.54 68.26
CA ASN A 94 4.84 3.85 69.55
C ASN A 94 5.96 4.43 70.43
N PHE A 95 7.09 4.80 69.82
CA PHE A 95 8.20 5.44 70.53
C PHE A 95 7.84 6.84 71.02
N TYR A 96 7.10 7.61 70.23
CA TYR A 96 6.59 8.93 70.64
C TYR A 96 5.64 8.80 71.84
N GLU A 97 4.69 7.87 71.80
CA GLU A 97 3.75 7.59 72.91
C GLU A 97 4.52 7.15 74.17
N TYR A 98 5.52 6.27 74.03
CA TYR A 98 6.40 5.88 75.15
C TYR A 98 7.18 7.08 75.73
N ALA A 99 7.66 7.99 74.89
CA ALA A 99 8.41 9.16 75.34
C ALA A 99 7.50 10.18 76.05
N GLU A 100 6.25 10.30 75.63
CA GLU A 100 5.22 11.11 76.29
C GLU A 100 4.91 10.57 77.69
N GLU A 101 4.68 9.25 77.83
CA GLU A 101 4.44 8.59 79.13
C GLU A 101 5.61 8.74 80.13
N LYS A 102 6.82 8.98 79.64
CA LYS A 102 8.05 9.11 80.44
C LYS A 102 8.48 10.56 80.68
N ASP A 103 7.63 11.53 80.36
CA ASP A 103 7.90 12.97 80.50
C ASP A 103 9.24 13.38 79.84
N PHE A 104 9.41 13.00 78.56
CA PHE A 104 10.63 13.31 77.83
C PHE A 104 10.86 14.82 77.66
N VAL A 105 12.03 15.30 78.08
CA VAL A 105 12.39 16.73 78.07
C VAL A 105 12.35 17.36 76.66
N TYR A 106 12.60 16.57 75.61
CA TYR A 106 12.68 17.04 74.21
C TYR A 106 11.51 16.52 73.35
N LEU A 107 10.32 16.41 73.93
CA LEU A 107 9.12 15.85 73.27
C LEU A 107 8.74 16.61 71.99
N ASP A 108 8.88 17.94 71.95
CA ASP A 108 8.58 18.76 70.76
C ASP A 108 9.51 18.44 69.58
N GLN A 109 10.80 18.24 69.84
CA GLN A 109 11.77 17.83 68.82
C GLN A 109 11.47 16.42 68.30
N LEU A 110 11.02 15.52 69.18
CA LEU A 110 10.62 14.18 68.79
C LEU A 110 9.31 14.17 67.98
N ASN A 111 8.34 15.00 68.37
CA ASN A 111 7.09 15.16 67.63
C ASN A 111 7.35 15.65 66.20
N LYS A 112 8.23 16.65 66.03
CA LYS A 112 8.65 17.12 64.71
C LYS A 112 9.26 15.98 63.89
N LEU A 113 10.15 15.18 64.48
CA LEU A 113 10.74 14.04 63.78
C LEU A 113 9.67 13.03 63.32
N ASN A 114 8.72 12.70 64.20
CA ASN A 114 7.62 11.78 63.90
C ASN A 114 6.74 12.30 62.76
N ASP A 115 6.37 13.57 62.80
CA ASP A 115 5.57 14.23 61.76
C ASP A 115 6.29 14.21 60.40
N HIS A 116 7.59 14.53 60.37
CA HIS A 116 8.39 14.50 59.14
C HIS A 116 8.52 13.09 58.54
N ILE A 117 8.81 12.09 59.38
CA ILE A 117 8.86 10.69 58.94
C ILE A 117 7.50 10.25 58.38
N THR A 118 6.41 10.57 59.08
CA THR A 118 5.05 10.21 58.66
C THR A 118 4.68 10.87 57.32
N MET A 119 4.95 12.16 57.18
CA MET A 119 4.68 12.90 55.94
C MET A 119 5.49 12.36 54.75
N ASP A 120 6.78 12.07 54.95
CA ASP A 120 7.63 11.56 53.87
C ASP A 120 7.25 10.13 53.48
N ILE A 121 6.89 9.26 54.44
CA ILE A 121 6.35 7.93 54.13
C ILE A 121 5.06 8.03 53.31
N ALA A 122 4.13 8.90 53.72
CA ALA A 122 2.90 9.13 52.95
C ALA A 122 3.19 9.62 51.52
N ARG A 123 4.17 10.51 51.37
CA ARG A 123 4.61 11.01 50.05
C ARG A 123 5.21 9.89 49.21
N ILE A 124 6.10 9.07 49.77
CA ILE A 124 6.71 7.92 49.09
C ILE A 124 5.63 6.94 48.61
N ASN A 125 4.68 6.58 49.48
CA ASN A 125 3.58 5.68 49.14
C ASN A 125 2.67 6.24 48.03
N TYR A 126 2.41 7.55 48.03
CA TYR A 126 1.70 8.20 46.94
C TYR A 126 2.45 8.10 45.60
N TRP A 127 3.77 8.36 45.60
CA TRP A 127 4.59 8.22 44.40
C TRP A 127 4.66 6.79 43.88
N LYS A 128 4.72 5.79 44.76
CA LYS A 128 4.64 4.37 44.38
C LYS A 128 3.35 4.06 43.64
N LYS A 129 2.22 4.44 44.22
CA LYS A 129 0.89 4.23 43.61
C LYS A 129 0.78 4.89 42.22
N LEU A 130 1.32 6.09 42.07
CA LEU A 130 1.39 6.76 40.77
C LEU A 130 2.26 5.99 39.78
N ASN A 131 3.47 5.57 40.21
CA ASN A 131 4.39 4.82 39.36
C ASN A 131 3.80 3.49 38.88
N ASP A 132 3.09 2.77 39.74
CA ASP A 132 2.40 1.52 39.38
C ASP A 132 1.32 1.76 38.31
N SER A 133 0.55 2.84 38.46
CA SER A 133 -0.46 3.24 37.47
C SER A 133 0.17 3.61 36.12
N TYR A 134 1.28 4.35 36.13
CA TYR A 134 2.03 4.68 34.92
C TYR A 134 2.65 3.44 34.27
N SER A 135 3.20 2.52 35.05
CA SER A 135 3.80 1.27 34.56
C SER A 135 2.76 0.39 33.85
N LEU A 136 1.56 0.24 34.44
CA LEU A 136 0.45 -0.48 33.80
C LEU A 136 0.01 0.18 32.49
N SER A 137 -0.09 1.52 32.48
CA SER A 137 -0.47 2.28 31.29
C SER A 137 0.59 2.16 30.19
N PHE A 138 1.87 2.23 30.55
CA PHE A 138 2.98 2.08 29.62
C PHE A 138 3.03 0.68 29.01
N LYS A 139 2.79 -0.36 29.83
CA LYS A 139 2.69 -1.75 29.34
C LYS A 139 1.54 -1.89 28.34
N GLY A 140 0.35 -1.35 28.66
CA GLY A 140 -0.79 -1.37 27.75
C GLY A 140 -0.52 -0.65 26.43
N LEU A 141 0.14 0.51 26.47
CA LEU A 141 0.57 1.23 25.27
C LEU A 141 1.60 0.44 24.44
N SER A 142 2.54 -0.23 25.10
CA SER A 142 3.53 -1.08 24.43
C SER A 142 2.88 -2.26 23.70
N ASP A 143 1.88 -2.90 24.32
CA ASP A 143 1.14 -4.02 23.73
C ASP A 143 0.25 -3.56 22.54
N GLN A 144 -0.32 -2.35 22.63
CA GLN A 144 -1.04 -1.75 21.50
C GLN A 144 -0.09 -1.39 20.35
N LEU A 145 1.11 -0.89 20.67
CA LEU A 145 2.12 -0.53 19.67
C LEU A 145 2.62 -1.76 18.90
N SER A 146 2.88 -2.87 19.60
CA SER A 146 3.29 -4.12 18.95
C SER A 146 2.19 -4.65 18.02
N THR A 147 0.94 -4.68 18.51
CA THR A 147 -0.22 -5.10 17.70
C THR A 147 -0.41 -4.22 16.47
N SER A 148 -0.29 -2.90 16.63
CA SER A 148 -0.41 -1.95 15.51
C SER A 148 0.72 -2.12 14.49
N LYS A 149 1.93 -2.48 14.93
CA LYS A 149 3.06 -2.75 14.05
C LYS A 149 2.83 -4.01 13.22
N ASP A 150 2.32 -5.07 13.84
CA ASP A 150 2.02 -6.32 13.14
C ASP A 150 0.90 -6.13 12.11
N LEU A 151 -0.16 -5.39 12.45
CA LEU A 151 -1.23 -5.02 11.51
C LEU A 151 -0.71 -4.19 10.33
N LEU A 152 0.20 -3.25 10.60
CA LEU A 152 0.80 -2.42 9.55
C LEU A 152 1.68 -3.26 8.62
N GLU A 153 2.44 -4.21 9.16
CA GLU A 153 3.27 -5.11 8.36
C GLU A 153 2.42 -6.01 7.47
N ASN A 154 1.35 -6.59 8.01
CA ASN A 154 0.39 -7.39 7.24
C ASN A 154 -0.28 -6.57 6.13
N THR A 155 -0.78 -5.38 6.46
CA THR A 155 -1.40 -4.46 5.47
C THR A 155 -0.41 -4.08 4.37
N ASN A 156 0.87 -3.86 4.70
CA ASN A 156 1.90 -3.54 3.71
C ASN A 156 2.19 -4.73 2.79
N ASN A 157 2.19 -5.95 3.33
CA ASN A 157 2.39 -7.17 2.54
C ASN A 157 1.21 -7.42 1.59
N GLU A 158 -0.03 -7.29 2.08
CA GLU A 158 -1.25 -7.37 1.27
C GLU A 158 -1.26 -6.30 0.16
N SER A 159 -0.86 -5.06 0.49
CA SER A 159 -0.77 -3.96 -0.48
C SER A 159 0.25 -4.24 -1.60
N LYS A 160 1.39 -4.86 -1.27
CA LYS A 160 2.37 -5.30 -2.27
C LYS A 160 1.81 -6.39 -3.19
N GLU A 161 1.04 -7.31 -2.64
CA GLU A 161 0.39 -8.37 -3.41
C GLU A 161 -0.68 -7.80 -4.35
N VAL A 162 -1.56 -6.93 -3.85
CA VAL A 162 -2.56 -6.23 -4.66
C VAL A 162 -1.90 -5.40 -5.77
N LYS A 163 -0.79 -4.71 -5.47
CA LYS A 163 -0.03 -3.95 -6.48
C LYS A 163 0.50 -4.87 -7.58
N LYS A 164 1.02 -6.05 -7.22
CA LYS A 164 1.51 -7.05 -8.18
C LYS A 164 0.38 -7.54 -9.08
N ASP A 165 -0.79 -7.80 -8.53
CA ASP A 165 -1.97 -8.23 -9.28
C ASP A 165 -2.48 -7.14 -10.22
N LEU A 166 -2.53 -5.88 -9.76
CA LEU A 166 -2.90 -4.73 -10.60
C LEU A 166 -1.95 -4.55 -11.78
N VAL A 167 -0.64 -4.68 -11.57
CA VAL A 167 0.35 -4.59 -12.66
C VAL A 167 0.14 -5.73 -13.67
N SER A 168 -0.13 -6.94 -13.20
CA SER A 168 -0.44 -8.08 -14.07
C SER A 168 -1.70 -7.83 -14.91
N ILE A 169 -2.79 -7.39 -14.27
CA ILE A 169 -4.06 -7.06 -14.93
C ILE A 169 -3.86 -5.93 -15.95
N MET A 170 -3.13 -4.87 -15.59
CA MET A 170 -2.82 -3.77 -16.49
C MET A 170 -2.00 -4.23 -17.70
N GLY A 171 -1.05 -5.15 -17.50
CA GLY A 171 -0.31 -5.78 -18.60
C GLY A 171 -1.22 -6.56 -19.56
N ILE A 172 -2.20 -7.30 -19.02
CA ILE A 172 -3.20 -8.01 -19.83
C ILE A 172 -4.05 -7.02 -20.64
N PHE A 173 -4.59 -5.99 -20.01
CA PHE A 173 -5.40 -4.97 -20.68
C PHE A 173 -4.61 -4.19 -21.74
N LEU A 174 -3.37 -3.82 -21.46
CA LEU A 174 -2.50 -3.15 -22.43
C LEU A 174 -2.24 -4.04 -23.64
N GLY A 175 -2.02 -5.34 -23.43
CA GLY A 175 -1.87 -6.32 -24.52
C GLY A 175 -3.12 -6.41 -25.41
N ILE A 176 -4.30 -6.51 -24.79
CA ILE A 176 -5.59 -6.53 -25.51
C ILE A 176 -5.81 -5.22 -26.27
N PHE A 177 -5.54 -4.07 -25.64
CA PHE A 177 -5.69 -2.77 -26.26
C PHE A 177 -4.77 -2.59 -27.47
N LEU A 178 -3.49 -2.97 -27.35
CA LEU A 178 -2.54 -2.93 -28.47
C LEU A 178 -2.97 -3.86 -29.61
N PHE A 179 -3.49 -5.05 -29.30
CA PHE A 179 -4.04 -5.95 -30.31
C PHE A 179 -5.16 -5.28 -31.11
N PHE A 180 -6.13 -4.65 -30.45
CA PHE A 180 -7.22 -3.95 -31.15
C PHE A 180 -6.72 -2.74 -31.95
N GLN A 181 -5.86 -1.91 -31.36
CA GLN A 181 -5.34 -0.70 -32.01
C GLN A 181 -4.59 -1.03 -33.31
N LEU A 182 -3.74 -2.06 -33.30
CA LEU A 182 -2.97 -2.47 -34.47
C LEU A 182 -3.87 -3.10 -35.55
N ASN A 183 -4.84 -3.92 -35.15
CA ASN A 183 -5.79 -4.52 -36.08
C ASN A 183 -6.69 -3.49 -36.74
N PHE A 184 -7.17 -2.50 -35.99
CA PHE A 184 -8.06 -1.47 -36.52
C PHE A 184 -7.38 -0.63 -37.61
N SER A 185 -6.09 -0.30 -37.44
CA SER A 185 -5.31 0.39 -38.48
C SER A 185 -5.24 -0.42 -39.78
N GLN A 186 -5.02 -1.74 -39.68
CA GLN A 186 -4.92 -2.61 -40.86
C GLN A 186 -6.27 -2.85 -41.54
N ILE A 187 -7.36 -2.95 -40.77
CA ILE A 187 -8.72 -3.10 -41.31
C ILE A 187 -9.12 -1.85 -42.11
N LYS A 188 -8.76 -0.65 -41.64
CA LYS A 188 -8.98 0.59 -42.39
C LYS A 188 -8.28 0.54 -43.76
N ASP A 189 -7.01 0.17 -43.78
CA ASP A 189 -6.20 0.10 -45.00
C ASP A 189 -6.62 -1.06 -45.94
N LEU A 190 -7.32 -2.07 -45.41
CA LEU A 190 -7.93 -3.16 -46.19
C LEU A 190 -9.20 -2.70 -46.93
N LEU A 191 -9.96 -1.78 -46.34
CA LEU A 191 -11.13 -1.19 -46.97
C LEU A 191 -10.77 -0.29 -48.17
N GLU A 192 -9.54 0.22 -48.21
CA GLU A 192 -9.10 1.22 -49.18
C GLU A 192 -8.32 0.65 -50.39
N TYR A 193 -7.72 -0.55 -50.29
CA TYR A 193 -6.86 -1.16 -51.34
C TYR A 193 -6.92 -2.71 -51.37
N ASP A 194 -6.50 -3.34 -52.50
CA ASP A 194 -6.54 -4.79 -52.84
C ASP A 194 -6.84 -5.75 -51.67
N PRO A 195 -8.08 -6.27 -51.55
CA PRO A 195 -8.53 -7.01 -50.38
C PRO A 195 -7.88 -8.39 -50.23
N PHE A 196 -7.51 -9.08 -51.31
CA PHE A 196 -7.09 -10.49 -51.22
C PHE A 196 -5.66 -10.65 -50.70
N SER A 197 -4.70 -9.96 -51.31
CA SER A 197 -3.30 -10.02 -50.87
C SER A 197 -3.16 -9.46 -49.45
N ARG A 198 -3.91 -8.39 -49.12
CA ARG A 198 -3.87 -7.75 -47.80
C ARG A 198 -4.56 -8.56 -46.70
N ILE A 199 -5.63 -9.31 -46.97
CA ILE A 199 -6.20 -10.27 -45.99
C ILE A 199 -5.14 -11.30 -45.57
N ILE A 200 -4.34 -11.80 -46.51
CA ILE A 200 -3.30 -12.78 -46.20
C ILE A 200 -2.17 -12.14 -45.38
N TYR A 201 -1.76 -10.92 -45.71
CA TYR A 201 -0.82 -10.15 -44.88
C TYR A 201 -1.36 -9.92 -43.46
N LEU A 202 -2.65 -9.60 -43.32
CA LEU A 202 -3.31 -9.39 -42.03
C LEU A 202 -3.35 -10.68 -41.21
N ILE A 203 -3.63 -11.83 -41.83
CA ILE A 203 -3.60 -13.15 -41.18
C ILE A 203 -2.18 -13.49 -40.70
N ILE A 204 -1.17 -13.33 -41.56
CA ILE A 204 0.24 -13.59 -41.19
C ILE A 204 0.66 -12.64 -40.06
N PHE A 205 0.35 -11.35 -40.17
CA PHE A 205 0.66 -10.36 -39.15
C PHE A 205 0.01 -10.70 -37.81
N ASN A 206 -1.26 -11.06 -37.79
CA ASN A 206 -1.97 -11.44 -36.56
C ASN A 206 -1.41 -12.71 -35.94
N ILE A 207 -1.06 -13.71 -36.74
CA ILE A 207 -0.46 -14.96 -36.26
C ILE A 207 0.91 -14.69 -35.62
N VAL A 208 1.76 -13.90 -36.27
CA VAL A 208 3.07 -13.50 -35.72
C VAL A 208 2.90 -12.63 -34.48
N PHE A 209 1.96 -11.69 -34.50
CA PHE A 209 1.67 -10.81 -33.36
C PHE A 209 1.14 -11.57 -32.16
N LEU A 210 0.23 -12.54 -32.35
CA LEU A 210 -0.31 -13.37 -31.28
C LEU A 210 0.78 -14.22 -30.62
N VAL A 211 1.71 -14.77 -31.41
CA VAL A 211 2.88 -15.48 -30.88
C VAL A 211 3.81 -14.53 -30.11
N GLY A 212 4.04 -13.31 -30.63
CA GLY A 212 4.81 -12.28 -29.93
C GLY A 212 4.19 -11.88 -28.59
N LEU A 213 2.87 -11.67 -28.56
CA LEU A 213 2.11 -11.34 -27.36
C LEU A 213 2.15 -12.49 -26.35
N TYR A 214 2.02 -13.72 -26.82
CA TYR A 214 2.14 -14.91 -25.98
C TYR A 214 3.53 -15.02 -25.33
N LEU A 215 4.60 -14.76 -26.10
CA LEU A 215 5.98 -14.73 -25.56
C LEU A 215 6.14 -13.66 -24.48
N ILE A 216 5.56 -12.47 -24.68
CA ILE A 216 5.56 -11.41 -23.66
C ILE A 216 4.86 -11.89 -22.39
N PHE A 217 3.70 -12.54 -22.50
CA PHE A 217 3.02 -13.10 -21.33
C PHE A 217 3.80 -14.21 -20.63
N VAL A 218 4.50 -15.07 -21.38
CA VAL A 218 5.40 -16.07 -20.78
C VAL A 218 6.57 -15.41 -20.04
N ILE A 219 7.14 -14.33 -20.59
CA ILE A 219 8.22 -13.56 -19.93
C ILE A 219 7.70 -12.90 -18.66
N ILE A 220 6.50 -12.29 -18.70
CA ILE A 220 5.85 -11.69 -17.53
C ILE A 220 5.55 -12.76 -16.48
N ASP A 221 4.99 -13.92 -16.86
CA ASP A 221 4.69 -15.04 -15.97
C ASP A 221 5.97 -15.58 -15.32
N PHE A 222 7.06 -15.68 -16.07
CA PHE A 222 8.38 -16.06 -15.55
C PHE A 222 8.96 -15.03 -14.57
N LEU A 223 8.74 -13.73 -14.82
CA LEU A 223 9.22 -12.66 -13.95
C LEU A 223 8.40 -12.54 -12.64
N ILE A 224 7.10 -12.83 -12.72
CA ILE A 224 6.13 -12.63 -11.63
C ILE A 224 5.98 -13.89 -10.76
N HIS A 225 6.10 -15.09 -11.34
CA HIS A 225 5.87 -16.36 -10.64
C HIS A 225 7.15 -17.22 -10.59
N ARG A 226 7.50 -17.67 -9.38
CA ARG A 226 8.66 -18.55 -9.14
C ARG A 226 8.56 -19.90 -9.87
N GLU A 227 7.35 -20.34 -10.18
CA GLU A 227 7.07 -21.46 -11.06
C GLU A 227 6.23 -20.98 -12.26
N PRO A 228 6.80 -20.90 -13.48
CA PRO A 228 6.08 -20.41 -14.65
C PRO A 228 5.01 -21.42 -15.05
N ARG A 229 3.74 -21.00 -14.96
CA ARG A 229 2.57 -21.84 -15.26
C ARG A 229 2.32 -21.93 -16.75
N LEU A 230 2.55 -20.82 -17.48
CA LEU A 230 2.33 -20.77 -18.93
C LEU A 230 3.39 -21.56 -19.70
N LEU A 231 4.62 -21.65 -19.19
CA LEU A 231 5.69 -22.44 -19.80
C LEU A 231 5.37 -23.95 -19.74
N LYS A 232 4.85 -24.42 -18.60
CA LYS A 232 4.42 -25.83 -18.39
C LYS A 232 3.32 -26.28 -19.36
N LEU A 233 2.51 -25.34 -19.88
CA LEU A 233 1.42 -25.65 -20.81
C LEU A 233 1.94 -26.16 -22.17
N PHE A 234 3.12 -25.70 -22.60
CA PHE A 234 3.69 -26.04 -23.91
C PHE A 234 4.96 -26.89 -23.82
N ILE A 235 5.75 -26.76 -22.76
CA ILE A 235 7.03 -27.45 -22.58
C ILE A 235 6.98 -28.30 -21.31
N ASP A 236 7.22 -29.59 -21.47
CA ASP A 236 7.32 -30.52 -20.34
C ASP A 236 8.66 -30.26 -19.63
N THR A 237 8.59 -29.74 -18.40
CA THR A 237 9.75 -29.15 -17.69
C THR A 237 10.78 -30.21 -17.31
N GLU A 238 10.37 -31.47 -17.16
CA GLU A 238 11.25 -32.61 -16.84
C GLU A 238 12.01 -33.14 -18.06
N LYS A 239 11.36 -33.12 -19.24
CA LYS A 239 11.91 -33.71 -20.48
C LYS A 239 12.51 -32.69 -21.44
N LYS A 240 12.37 -31.38 -21.15
CA LYS A 240 12.78 -30.24 -22.00
C LYS A 240 12.29 -30.36 -23.45
N LEU A 241 11.18 -31.05 -23.66
CA LEU A 241 10.56 -31.29 -24.95
C LEU A 241 9.16 -30.68 -24.98
N PRO A 242 8.67 -30.26 -26.17
CA PRO A 242 7.30 -29.79 -26.28
C PRO A 242 6.34 -30.91 -25.87
N ASN A 243 5.38 -30.58 -25.01
CA ASN A 243 4.31 -31.51 -24.63
C ASN A 243 3.46 -31.85 -25.87
N LYS A 244 2.71 -32.96 -25.87
CA LYS A 244 1.88 -33.38 -27.03
C LYS A 244 0.98 -32.25 -27.56
N LEU A 245 0.43 -31.44 -26.65
CA LEU A 245 -0.36 -30.26 -27.00
C LEU A 245 0.50 -29.15 -27.64
N GLY A 246 1.68 -28.85 -27.06
CA GLY A 246 2.58 -27.84 -27.59
C GLY A 246 3.17 -28.20 -28.95
N GLY A 247 3.52 -29.48 -29.15
CA GLY A 247 3.96 -30.00 -30.45
C GLY A 247 2.88 -29.87 -31.52
N LEU A 248 1.61 -30.17 -31.19
CA LEU A 248 0.47 -29.99 -32.09
C LEU A 248 0.30 -28.52 -32.50
N CYS A 249 0.41 -27.59 -31.55
CA CYS A 249 0.32 -26.15 -31.83
C CYS A 249 1.46 -25.66 -32.74
N ILE A 250 2.69 -26.15 -32.55
CA ILE A 250 3.84 -25.79 -33.40
C ILE A 250 3.62 -26.28 -34.83
N VAL A 251 3.16 -27.52 -35.01
CA VAL A 251 2.86 -28.08 -36.34
C VAL A 251 1.73 -27.30 -37.02
N PHE A 252 0.69 -26.95 -36.27
CA PHE A 252 -0.42 -26.15 -36.80
C PHE A 252 0.02 -24.74 -37.22
N TYR A 253 0.88 -24.10 -36.42
CA TYR A 253 1.46 -22.79 -36.73
C TYR A 253 2.31 -22.82 -38.01
N ILE A 254 3.22 -23.79 -38.12
CA ILE A 254 4.05 -23.97 -39.32
C ILE A 254 3.17 -24.29 -40.54
N GLY A 255 2.12 -25.11 -40.34
CA GLY A 255 1.14 -25.42 -41.38
C GLY A 255 0.44 -24.18 -41.92
N ILE A 256 -0.05 -23.29 -41.05
CA ILE A 256 -0.73 -22.05 -41.49
C ILE A 256 0.24 -21.10 -42.17
N LEU A 257 1.46 -20.91 -41.65
CA LEU A 257 2.45 -20.07 -42.31
C LEU A 257 2.86 -20.63 -43.67
N GLY A 258 3.00 -21.95 -43.77
CA GLY A 258 3.31 -22.63 -45.03
C GLY A 258 2.21 -22.46 -46.07
N THR A 259 0.95 -22.62 -45.68
CA THR A 259 -0.19 -22.43 -46.61
C THR A 259 -0.34 -20.98 -47.03
N CYS A 260 -0.17 -20.02 -46.11
CA CYS A 260 -0.21 -18.58 -46.44
C CYS A 260 0.96 -18.18 -47.35
N GLY A 261 2.17 -18.65 -47.07
CA GLY A 261 3.35 -18.41 -47.91
C GLY A 261 3.21 -19.01 -49.31
N TRP A 262 2.68 -20.23 -49.41
CA TRP A 262 2.38 -20.85 -50.70
C TRP A 262 1.31 -20.07 -51.48
N PHE A 263 0.28 -19.55 -50.80
CA PHE A 263 -0.77 -18.75 -51.44
C PHE A 263 -0.24 -17.39 -51.94
N LEU A 264 0.70 -16.76 -51.22
CA LEU A 264 1.38 -15.54 -51.65
C LEU A 264 2.32 -15.78 -52.84
N TYR A 265 2.98 -16.94 -52.89
CA TYR A 265 3.89 -17.32 -53.98
C TYR A 265 3.14 -17.87 -55.21
N SER A 266 1.94 -18.41 -55.01
CA SER A 266 1.10 -18.94 -56.07
C SER A 266 0.64 -17.83 -57.01
N ASP A 267 1.22 -17.85 -58.22
CA ASP A 267 0.94 -17.00 -59.37
C ASP A 267 -0.55 -17.00 -59.82
N ASN A 268 -1.37 -17.85 -59.20
CA ASN A 268 -2.78 -18.03 -59.48
C ASN A 268 -3.64 -16.84 -59.03
N SER A 269 -3.28 -16.15 -57.95
CA SER A 269 -3.99 -14.94 -57.50
C SER A 269 -3.80 -13.77 -58.48
N ARG A 270 -2.58 -13.59 -59.01
CA ARG A 270 -2.29 -12.58 -60.05
C ARG A 270 -3.00 -12.91 -61.38
N LYS A 271 -3.04 -14.19 -61.76
CA LYS A 271 -3.75 -14.66 -62.98
C LYS A 271 -5.28 -14.55 -62.88
N THR A 272 -5.83 -14.62 -61.68
CA THR A 272 -7.29 -14.47 -61.49
C THR A 272 -7.68 -13.01 -61.58
N ILE A 273 -6.89 -12.10 -60.99
CA ILE A 273 -7.08 -10.65 -61.11
C ILE A 273 -6.93 -10.20 -62.57
N SER A 274 -5.88 -10.63 -63.28
CA SER A 274 -5.70 -10.25 -64.68
C SER A 274 -6.80 -10.77 -65.60
N LYS A 275 -7.37 -11.96 -65.32
CA LYS A 275 -8.54 -12.46 -66.05
C LYS A 275 -9.78 -11.62 -65.79
N ILE A 276 -10.00 -11.19 -64.54
CA ILE A 276 -11.15 -10.34 -64.18
C ILE A 276 -10.99 -8.96 -64.83
N GLU A 277 -9.79 -8.38 -64.77
CA GLU A 277 -9.47 -7.08 -65.38
C GLU A 277 -9.68 -7.10 -66.88
N ASN A 278 -9.15 -8.11 -67.58
CA ASN A 278 -9.40 -8.30 -69.01
C ASN A 278 -10.89 -8.52 -69.33
N SER A 279 -11.62 -9.27 -68.49
CA SER A 279 -13.07 -9.49 -68.70
C SER A 279 -13.88 -8.20 -68.54
N ILE A 280 -13.48 -7.34 -67.59
CA ILE A 280 -14.10 -6.03 -67.38
C ILE A 280 -13.78 -5.09 -68.54
N GLU A 281 -12.53 -5.11 -69.05
CA GLU A 281 -12.12 -4.29 -70.19
C GLU A 281 -12.86 -4.70 -71.47
N GLU A 282 -12.94 -6.01 -71.77
CA GLU A 282 -13.75 -6.53 -72.89
C GLU A 282 -15.25 -6.15 -72.76
N THR A 283 -15.80 -6.22 -71.54
CA THR A 283 -17.20 -5.84 -71.29
C THR A 283 -17.41 -4.33 -71.50
N ASN A 284 -16.47 -3.50 -71.06
CA ASN A 284 -16.52 -2.05 -71.24
C ASN A 284 -16.36 -1.64 -72.71
N GLU A 285 -15.48 -2.30 -73.47
CA GLU A 285 -15.35 -2.09 -74.91
C GLU A 285 -16.64 -2.46 -75.65
N SER A 286 -17.23 -3.61 -75.33
CA SER A 286 -18.51 -4.06 -75.88
C SER A 286 -19.62 -3.05 -75.59
N LEU A 287 -19.73 -2.59 -74.34
CA LEU A 287 -20.73 -1.60 -73.94
C LEU A 287 -20.52 -0.25 -74.64
N ASN A 288 -19.27 0.22 -74.77
CA ASN A 288 -18.95 1.44 -75.49
C ASN A 288 -19.29 1.34 -76.98
N HIS A 289 -19.08 0.18 -77.59
CA HIS A 289 -19.48 -0.07 -78.96
C HIS A 289 -21.02 -0.05 -79.11
N GLU A 290 -21.75 -0.66 -78.18
CA GLU A 290 -23.22 -0.63 -78.17
C GLU A 290 -23.78 0.79 -77.98
N ILE A 291 -23.18 1.58 -77.08
CA ILE A 291 -23.54 3.00 -76.87
C ILE A 291 -23.29 3.81 -78.15
N LYS A 292 -22.15 3.63 -78.82
CA LYS A 292 -21.88 4.31 -80.10
C LYS A 292 -22.93 3.96 -81.16
N LYS A 293 -23.31 2.69 -81.27
CA LYS A 293 -24.35 2.25 -82.21
C LYS A 293 -25.70 2.90 -81.90
N LYS A 294 -26.14 2.88 -80.63
CA LYS A 294 -27.40 3.53 -80.22
C LYS A 294 -27.39 5.04 -80.44
N ASN A 295 -26.25 5.71 -80.26
CA ASN A 295 -26.12 7.13 -80.55
C ASN A 295 -26.28 7.45 -82.04
N VAL A 296 -25.78 6.60 -82.94
CA VAL A 296 -26.02 6.73 -84.39
C VAL A 296 -27.51 6.57 -84.71
N GLU A 297 -28.17 5.55 -84.14
CA GLU A 297 -29.61 5.34 -84.31
C GLU A 297 -30.44 6.53 -83.80
N ILE A 298 -30.08 7.10 -82.64
CA ILE A 298 -30.73 8.29 -82.08
C ILE A 298 -30.55 9.50 -83.01
N ASN A 299 -29.37 9.69 -83.60
CA ASN A 299 -29.14 10.81 -84.53
C ASN A 299 -29.98 10.67 -85.80
N ILE A 300 -30.09 9.46 -86.36
CA ILE A 300 -30.98 9.19 -87.51
C ILE A 300 -32.44 9.48 -87.15
N LEU A 301 -32.89 9.09 -85.95
CA LEU A 301 -34.24 9.42 -85.48
C LEU A 301 -34.45 10.93 -85.31
N LYS A 302 -33.45 11.66 -84.80
CA LYS A 302 -33.53 13.12 -84.67
C LYS A 302 -33.65 13.82 -86.02
N GLU A 303 -32.91 13.37 -87.03
CA GLU A 303 -33.03 13.88 -88.39
C GLU A 303 -34.44 13.64 -88.94
N LYS A 304 -34.99 12.43 -88.78
CA LYS A 304 -36.37 12.11 -89.19
C LYS A 304 -37.42 12.95 -88.46
N ILE A 305 -37.26 13.19 -87.16
CA ILE A 305 -38.17 14.07 -86.40
C ILE A 305 -38.10 15.50 -86.94
N THR A 306 -36.90 16.00 -87.22
CA THR A 306 -36.70 17.35 -87.77
C THR A 306 -37.35 17.48 -89.15
N GLU A 307 -37.24 16.45 -90.00
CA GLU A 307 -37.90 16.40 -91.30
C GLU A 307 -39.43 16.42 -91.17
N LEU A 308 -39.98 15.61 -90.27
CA LEU A 308 -41.43 15.59 -89.98
C LEU A 308 -41.92 16.94 -89.42
N GLU A 309 -41.17 17.57 -88.52
CA GLU A 309 -41.50 18.91 -88.00
C GLU A 309 -41.54 19.96 -89.11
N ASN A 310 -40.63 19.89 -90.08
CA ASN A 310 -40.64 20.78 -91.24
C ASN A 310 -41.84 20.53 -92.14
N GLN A 311 -42.20 19.26 -92.38
CA GLN A 311 -43.40 18.91 -93.15
C GLN A 311 -44.67 19.42 -92.45
N ILE A 312 -44.78 19.28 -91.13
CA ILE A 312 -45.91 19.81 -90.34
C ILE A 312 -45.97 21.35 -90.44
N LYS A 313 -44.83 22.05 -90.38
CA LYS A 313 -44.80 23.51 -90.57
C LYS A 313 -45.27 23.93 -91.96
N GLU A 314 -44.90 23.19 -93.00
CA GLU A 314 -45.39 23.46 -94.37
C GLU A 314 -46.89 23.22 -94.50
N ILE A 315 -47.40 22.13 -93.94
CA ILE A 315 -48.84 21.84 -93.91
C ILE A 315 -49.60 22.95 -93.18
N ASN A 316 -49.17 23.32 -91.97
CA ASN A 316 -49.81 24.40 -91.21
C ASN A 316 -49.77 25.75 -91.96
N LYS A 317 -48.68 26.04 -92.68
CA LYS A 317 -48.57 27.26 -93.50
C LYS A 317 -49.53 27.23 -94.70
N ASN A 318 -49.74 26.06 -95.29
CA ASN A 318 -50.70 25.87 -96.38
C ASN A 318 -52.15 25.96 -95.87
N ASP A 319 -52.44 25.44 -94.69
CA ASP A 319 -53.76 25.57 -94.04
C ASP A 319 -54.06 27.03 -93.65
N THR A 320 -53.07 27.77 -93.15
CA THR A 320 -53.22 29.21 -92.83
C THR A 320 -53.52 30.04 -94.09
N LYS A 321 -52.88 29.72 -95.23
CA LYS A 321 -53.20 30.33 -96.53
C LYS A 321 -54.59 29.95 -97.03
N LEU A 322 -55.08 28.76 -96.72
CA LEU A 322 -56.45 28.34 -97.02
C LEU A 322 -57.47 29.09 -96.15
N GLU A 323 -57.19 29.32 -94.87
CA GLU A 323 -58.02 30.13 -93.99
C GLU A 323 -58.05 31.62 -94.38
N GLU A 324 -56.91 32.22 -94.76
CA GLU A 324 -56.87 33.60 -95.29
C GLU A 324 -57.68 33.73 -96.58
N ASN A 325 -57.57 32.76 -97.50
CA ASN A 325 -58.39 32.74 -98.71
C ASN A 325 -59.89 32.52 -98.43
N THR A 326 -60.24 31.95 -97.27
CA THR A 326 -61.63 31.76 -96.85
C THR A 326 -62.18 33.03 -96.17
N LYS A 327 -61.34 33.77 -95.43
CA LYS A 327 -61.70 35.07 -94.83
C LYS A 327 -61.84 36.20 -95.85
N ILE A 328 -61.05 36.21 -96.93
CA ILE A 328 -61.16 37.21 -98.01
C ILE A 328 -62.48 37.06 -98.83
N LYS A 329 -63.20 35.94 -98.68
CA LYS A 329 -64.51 35.73 -99.32
C LYS A 329 -65.72 36.02 -98.43
N GLN A 330 -65.52 36.54 -97.21
CA GLN A 330 -66.60 36.83 -96.27
C GLN A 330 -66.69 38.30 -95.80
N ASP A 331 -65.94 39.23 -96.42
CA ASP A 331 -66.16 40.68 -96.31
C ASP A 331 -66.55 41.31 -97.65
#